data_AF-A0A699WEC2-F1
#
_entry.id   AF-A0A699WEC2-F1
#
_cell.length_a   1.000
_cell.length_b   1.000
_cell.length_c   1.000
_cell.angle_alpha   90.00
_cell.angle_beta   90.00
_cell.angle_gamma   90.00
#
_symmetry.space_group_name_H-M   'P 1'
#
loop_
_entity.id
_entity.type
_entity.pdbx_description
1 polymer ?
#
loop_
_entity_poly.entity_id
_entity_poly.type
_entity_poly.pdbx_seq_one_letter_code
_entity_poly.pdbx_strand_id
1 'polypeptide(L)' 'MKEKGDECIFVGYSNQSRAYRVFNKRTRVIIESIHVNFDELPHMASDQNSSDPVPECQTMALEHDSLSP' A
#
# COMPACT_ATOMS: atom_id res chain seq x y z
N MET A 1 1.42 -12.38 -30.21
CA MET A 1 0.12 -12.04 -29.60
C MET A 1 0.38 -11.03 -28.50
N LYS A 2 -0.31 -9.88 -28.49
CA LYS A 2 -0.14 -8.88 -27.43
C LYS A 2 -0.99 -9.34 -26.25
N GLU A 3 -0.35 -9.82 -25.19
CA GLU A 3 -1.03 -10.25 -23.98
C GLU A 3 -1.73 -9.01 -23.37
N LYS A 4 -3.03 -8.89 -23.58
CA LYS A 4 -3.85 -7.93 -22.84
C LYS A 4 -4.14 -8.58 -21.49
N GLY A 5 -3.21 -8.44 -20.55
CA GLY A 5 -3.45 -8.84 -19.16
C GLY A 5 -4.68 -8.11 -18.62
N ASP A 6 -5.38 -8.72 -17.68
CA ASP A 6 -6.54 -8.12 -17.06
C ASP A 6 -6.13 -6.91 -16.21
N GLU A 7 -6.79 -5.78 -16.46
CA GLU A 7 -6.61 -4.62 -15.61
C GLU A 7 -7.13 -4.91 -14.20
N CYS A 8 -6.20 -4.90 -13.25
CA CYS A 8 -6.50 -5.00 -11.84
C CYS A 8 -6.07 -3.73 -11.11
N ILE A 9 -6.73 -3.47 -9.98
CA ILE A 9 -6.41 -2.35 -9.09
C ILE A 9 -5.72 -2.93 -7.86
N PHE A 10 -4.59 -2.35 -7.46
CA PHE A 10 -3.94 -2.71 -6.21
C PHE A 10 -4.80 -2.27 -5.02
N VAL A 11 -5.11 -3.20 -4.11
CA VAL A 11 -5.92 -2.94 -2.91
C VAL A 11 -5.05 -2.87 -1.66
N GLY A 12 -4.01 -3.71 -1.57
CA GLY A 12 -3.10 -3.72 -0.42
C GLY A 12 -2.42 -5.06 -0.21
N TYR A 13 -1.78 -5.22 0.95
CA TYR A 13 -1.18 -6.46 1.39
C TYR A 13 -1.92 -7.00 2.62
N SER A 14 -2.27 -8.29 2.59
CA SER A 14 -2.88 -9.00 3.70
C SER A 14 -1.79 -9.58 4.60
N ASN A 15 -1.74 -9.14 5.86
CA ASN A 15 -0.81 -9.70 6.84
C ASN A 15 -1.20 -11.15 7.23
N GLN A 16 -2.49 -11.46 7.23
CA GLN A 16 -3.02 -12.78 7.61
C GLN A 16 -2.65 -13.87 6.60
N SER A 17 -2.85 -13.61 5.31
CA SER A 17 -2.54 -14.56 4.24
C SER A 17 -1.16 -14.35 3.61
N ARG A 18 -0.41 -13.34 4.07
CA ARG A 18 0.89 -12.93 3.52
C ARG A 18 0.84 -12.78 1.99
N ALA A 19 -0.21 -12.13 1.50
CA ALA A 19 -0.53 -12.05 0.08
C ALA A 19 -0.96 -10.64 -0.33
N TYR A 20 -0.65 -10.27 -1.57
CA TYR A 20 -1.15 -9.03 -2.17
C TYR A 20 -2.59 -9.21 -2.63
N ARG A 21 -3.41 -8.21 -2.35
CA ARG A 21 -4.82 -8.15 -2.71
C ARG A 21 -4.96 -7.24 -3.92
N VAL A 22 -5.55 -7.76 -5.00
CA VAL A 22 -5.88 -6.97 -6.19
C VAL A 22 -7.35 -7.14 -6.53
N PHE A 23 -7.98 -6.05 -6.95
CA PHE A 23 -9.37 -6.06 -7.42
C PHE A 23 -9.40 -6.20 -8.93
N ASN A 24 -10.03 -7.28 -9.42
CA ASN A 24 -10.22 -7.49 -10.84
C ASN A 24 -11.45 -6.70 -11.32
N LYS A 25 -11.25 -5.73 -12.22
CA LYS A 25 -12.34 -4.86 -12.71
C LYS A 25 -13.41 -5.65 -13.49
N ARG A 26 -13.03 -6.71 -14.20
CA ARG A 26 -13.95 -7.50 -15.03
C ARG A 26 -14.90 -8.32 -14.18
N THR A 27 -14.37 -9.08 -13.21
CA THR A 27 -15.17 -10.00 -12.39
C THR A 27 -15.73 -9.34 -11.13
N ARG A 28 -15.22 -8.15 -10.76
CA ARG A 28 -15.54 -7.42 -9.52
C ARG A 28 -15.23 -8.22 -8.25
N VAL A 29 -14.14 -9.00 -8.30
CA VAL A 29 -13.68 -9.84 -7.18
C VAL A 29 -12.30 -9.37 -6.71
N ILE A 30 -12.09 -9.43 -5.40
CA ILE A 30 -10.75 -9.28 -4.80
C ILE A 30 -10.08 -10.65 -4.79
N ILE A 31 -8.92 -10.72 -5.41
CA ILE A 31 -8.09 -11.93 -5.44
C ILE A 31 -6.81 -11.68 -4.63
N GLU A 32 -6.34 -12.73 -3.95
CA GLU A 32 -5.09 -12.70 -3.20
C GLU A 32 -4.02 -13.48 -3.96
N SER A 33 -2.82 -12.90 -4.09
CA SER A 33 -1.66 -13.53 -4.72
C SER A 33 -0.43 -13.42 -3.84
N ILE A 34 0.21 -14.57 -3.58
CA ILE A 34 1.41 -14.68 -2.75
C ILE A 34 2.67 -14.46 -3.60
N HIS A 35 2.66 -14.92 -4.85
CA HIS A 35 3.79 -14.80 -5.78
C HIS A 35 3.51 -13.65 -6.76
N VAL A 36 4.01 -12.46 -6.45
CA VAL A 36 4.02 -11.34 -7.37
C VAL A 36 5.47 -11.06 -7.78
N ASN A 37 5.73 -10.96 -9.07
CA ASN A 37 6.98 -10.43 -9.59
C ASN A 37 6.81 -8.93 -9.77
N PHE A 38 7.68 -8.12 -9.17
CA PHE A 38 7.74 -6.70 -9.47
C PHE A 38 8.67 -6.51 -10.65
N ASP A 39 8.13 -6.03 -11.77
CA ASP A 39 8.95 -5.51 -12.86
C ASP A 39 9.47 -4.13 -12.43
N GLU A 40 10.43 -4.16 -11.50
CA GLU A 40 11.20 -2.98 -11.12
C GLU A 40 11.98 -2.54 -12.35
N LEU A 41 11.50 -1.49 -13.04
CA LEU A 41 12.37 -0.78 -13.97
C LEU A 41 13.65 -0.42 -13.21
N PRO A 42 14.85 -0.60 -13.81
CA PRO A 42 16.09 -0.29 -13.13
C PRO A 42 15.99 1.12 -12.58
N HIS A 43 16.12 1.23 -11.25
CA HIS A 43 16.16 2.49 -10.53
C HIS A 43 17.04 3.46 -11.32
N MET A 44 16.43 4.47 -11.94
CA MET A 44 17.13 5.72 -12.15
C MET A 44 17.39 6.20 -10.73
N ALA A 45 18.60 5.92 -10.23
CA ALA A 45 19.05 6.30 -8.90
C ALA A 45 18.75 7.78 -8.73
N SER A 46 17.65 8.09 -8.05
CA SER A 46 17.46 9.41 -7.50
C SER A 46 18.29 9.37 -6.23
N ASP A 47 19.51 9.89 -6.33
CA ASP A 47 20.32 10.27 -5.17
C ASP A 47 19.54 11.34 -4.38
N GLN A 48 18.47 10.93 -3.70
CA GLN A 48 17.83 11.72 -2.66
C GLN A 48 18.75 11.58 -1.46
N ASN A 49 19.75 12.46 -1.47
CA ASN A 49 20.55 12.82 -0.32
C ASN A 49 19.65 12.83 0.93
N SER A 50 20.02 12.01 1.91
CA SER A 50 19.41 11.94 3.23
C SER A 50 19.08 13.34 3.74
N SER A 51 17.81 13.69 3.74
CA SER A 51 17.29 14.66 4.70
C SER A 51 16.02 14.06 5.24
N ASP A 52 16.16 13.44 6.40
CA ASP A 52 15.08 13.09 7.30
C ASP A 52 14.32 14.38 7.66
N PRO A 53 13.01 14.46 7.40
CA PRO A 53 12.14 15.02 8.40
C PRO A 53 11.31 13.88 8.93
N VAL A 54 11.65 13.48 10.16
CA VAL A 54 10.79 12.80 11.11
C VAL A 54 9.33 13.13 10.78
N PRO A 55 8.48 12.16 10.44
CA PRO A 55 7.05 12.42 10.45
C PRO A 55 6.71 12.59 11.92
N GLU A 56 6.67 13.84 12.39
CA GLU A 56 5.95 14.16 13.62
C GLU A 56 4.51 13.73 13.36
N CYS A 57 4.18 12.53 13.85
CA CYS A 57 2.83 12.16 14.19
C CYS A 57 2.37 13.20 15.20
N GLN A 58 1.76 14.27 14.70
CA GLN A 58 1.01 15.21 15.52
C GLN A 58 0.00 14.35 16.27
N THR A 59 0.36 14.05 17.51
CA THR A 59 -0.51 13.36 18.44
C THR A 59 -1.62 14.36 18.68
N MET A 60 -2.76 14.16 18.03
CA MET A 60 -3.98 14.86 18.41
C MET A 60 -4.34 14.33 19.80
N ALA A 61 -3.74 14.94 20.82
CA ALA A 61 -4.26 14.90 22.17
C ALA A 61 -5.63 15.57 22.09
N LEU A 62 -6.66 14.76 21.86
CA LEU A 62 -8.00 15.11 22.30
C LEU A 62 -7.90 15.06 23.82
N GLU A 63 -7.58 16.22 24.41
CA GLU A 63 -7.81 16.52 25.80
C GLU A 63 -9.32 16.30 26.03
N HIS A 64 -9.74 15.05 26.23
CA HIS A 64 -10.96 14.79 26.97
C HIS A 64 -10.61 15.16 28.39
N ASP A 65 -10.80 16.45 28.68
CA ASP A 65 -10.79 16.96 30.03
C ASP A 65 -11.83 16.18 30.81
N SER A 66 -11.31 15.19 31.52
CA SER A 66 -11.64 14.87 32.89
C SER A 66 -13.07 15.22 33.29
N LEU A 67 -13.93 14.18 33.28
CA LEU A 67 -14.94 13.98 34.31
C LEU A 67 -14.40 14.50 35.66
N SER A 68 -15.00 15.50 36.32
CA SER A 68 -16.17 15.41 37.21
C SER A 68 -16.06 16.54 38.26
N PRO A 69 -17.10 16.87 39.09
CA PRO A 69 -18.39 16.22 39.31
C PRO A 69 -19.64 17.06 38.96
#